data_AF-A0A354NXV3-F1
#
_entry.id   AF-A0A354NXV3-F1
#
_cell.length_a   1.000
_cell.length_b   1.000
_cell.length_c   1.000
_cell.angle_alpha   90.00
_cell.angle_beta   90.00
_cell.angle_gamma   90.00
#
_symmetry.space_group_name_H-M   'P 1'
#
loop_
_entity.id
_entity.type
_entity.pdbx_description
1 polymer ?
#
loop_
_entity_poly.entity_id
_entity_poly.type
_entity_poly.pdbx_seq_one_letter_code
_entity_poly.pdbx_strand_id
1 'polypeptide(L)' 'MRGAMELRELRSFCTAARVRSISRAADILEIGQPTVTTHIKKLESELGTVLFDRVKRPIQLTLSGKTLADLA' A
#
# COMPACT_ATOMS: atom_id res chain seq x y z
N MET A 1 12.05 -3.57 -17.30
CA MET A 1 10.92 -4.51 -17.23
C MET A 1 9.80 -3.82 -16.47
N ARG A 2 8.65 -3.53 -17.10
CA ARG A 2 7.45 -3.11 -16.37
C ARG A 2 6.86 -4.37 -15.75
N GLY A 3 6.93 -4.51 -14.43
CA GLY A 3 6.10 -5.49 -13.73
C GLY A 3 4.64 -5.17 -14.00
N ALA A 4 3.82 -6.20 -14.20
CA ALA A 4 2.39 -6.02 -14.39
C ALA A 4 1.78 -5.79 -13.01
N MET A 5 1.38 -4.55 -12.73
CA MET A 5 0.64 -4.21 -11.51
C MET A 5 -0.56 -5.14 -11.36
N GLU A 6 -0.67 -5.76 -10.19
CA GLU A 6 -1.76 -6.69 -9.91
C GLU A 6 -2.78 -6.09 -8.96
N LEU A 7 -4.05 -6.41 -9.19
CA LEU A 7 -5.16 -5.92 -8.36
C LEU A 7 -5.00 -6.23 -6.87
N ARG A 8 -4.26 -7.29 -6.51
CA ARG A 8 -3.97 -7.61 -5.10
C ARG A 8 -3.09 -6.56 -4.42
N GLU A 9 -2.18 -5.95 -5.17
CA GLU A 9 -1.25 -4.94 -4.67
C GLU A 9 -1.99 -3.62 -4.43
N LEU A 10 -2.81 -3.22 -5.41
CA LEU A 10 -3.69 -2.08 -5.29
C LEU A 10 -4.70 -2.26 -4.14
N ARG A 11 -5.31 -3.45 -3.98
CA ARG A 11 -6.21 -3.75 -2.85
C ARG A 11 -5.50 -3.63 -1.50
N SER A 12 -4.28 -4.15 -1.38
CA SER A 12 -3.47 -4.00 -0.16
C SER A 12 -3.14 -2.54 0.14
N PHE A 13 -2.75 -1.77 -0.87
CA PHE A 13 -2.53 -0.32 -0.74
C PHE A 13 -3.79 0.41 -0.28
N CYS A 14 -4.92 0.27 -1.00
CA CYS A 14 -6.16 0.99 -0.70
C CYS A 14 -6.68 0.66 0.70
N THR A 15 -6.60 -0.61 1.11
CA THR A 15 -7.03 -1.03 2.44
C THR A 15 -6.13 -0.41 3.52
N ALA A 16 -4.81 -0.46 3.36
CA ALA A 16 -3.86 0.14 4.29
C ALA A 16 -3.96 1.67 4.35
N ALA A 17 -4.24 2.33 3.23
CA ALA A 17 -4.49 3.75 3.13
C ALA A 17 -5.73 4.15 3.94
N ARG A 18 -6.84 3.43 3.73
CA ARG A 18 -8.11 3.67 4.43
C ARG A 18 -8.00 3.53 5.95
N VAL A 19 -7.30 2.50 6.43
CA VAL A 19 -7.19 2.22 7.88
C VAL A 19 -5.93 2.77 8.54
N ARG A 20 -5.05 3.42 7.76
CA ARG A 20 -3.76 3.98 8.20
C ARG A 20 -2.95 3.00 9.04
N SER A 21 -2.94 1.72 8.62
CA SER A 21 -2.22 0.64 9.29
C SER A 21 -2.02 -0.56 8.36
N ILE A 22 -0.79 -1.08 8.29
CA ILE A 22 -0.46 -2.30 7.54
C ILE A 22 -1.04 -3.54 8.24
N SER A 23 -0.89 -3.63 9.56
CA SER A 23 -1.38 -4.78 10.33
C SER A 23 -2.91 -4.88 10.27
N ARG A 24 -3.62 -3.76 10.45
CA ARG A 24 -5.09 -3.76 10.37
C ARG A 24 -5.59 -4.05 8.95
N ALA A 25 -4.84 -3.65 7.93
CA ALA A 25 -5.17 -4.02 6.55
C ALA A 25 -4.98 -5.52 6.29
N ALA A 26 -3.99 -6.15 6.93
CA ALA A 26 -3.77 -7.58 6.87
C ALA A 26 -4.95 -8.34 7.50
N ASP A 27 -5.42 -7.89 8.66
CA ASP A 27 -6.59 -8.45 9.34
C ASP A 27 -7.85 -8.34 8.46
N ILE A 28 -8.10 -7.18 7.85
CA ILE A 28 -9.27 -6.94 6.98
C ILE A 28 -9.23 -7.78 5.70
N LEU A 29 -8.03 -8.01 5.16
CA LEU A 29 -7.83 -8.78 3.93
C LEU A 29 -7.67 -10.28 4.20
N GLU A 30 -7.71 -10.72 5.46
CA GLU A 30 -7.52 -12.11 5.88
C GLU A 30 -6.22 -12.72 5.33
N ILE A 31 -5.15 -11.93 5.31
CA ILE A 31 -3.80 -12.35 4.88
C ILE A 31 -2.74 -11.92 5.90
N GLY A 32 -1.54 -12.49 5.79
CA GLY A 32 -0.43 -12.09 6.67
C GLY A 32 0.05 -10.66 6.43
N GLN A 33 0.43 -9.94 7.50
CA GLN A 33 1.10 -8.64 7.41
C GLN A 33 2.34 -8.64 6.49
N PRO A 34 3.19 -9.70 6.43
CA PRO A 34 4.29 -9.77 5.47
C PRO A 34 3.81 -9.72 4.01
N THR A 35 2.63 -10.28 3.72
CA THR A 35 2.02 -10.27 2.39
C THR A 35 1.58 -8.86 2.00
N VAL A 36 0.87 -8.15 2.88
CA VAL A 36 0.49 -6.74 2.65
C VAL A 36 1.73 -5.87 2.45
N THR A 37 2.78 -6.07 3.25
CA THR A 37 4.04 -5.34 3.11
C THR A 37 4.71 -5.61 1.77
N THR A 38 4.72 -6.87 1.32
CA THR A 38 5.27 -7.27 0.01
C THR A 38 4.49 -6.66 -1.13
N HIS A 39 3.15 -6.71 -1.07
CA HIS A 39 2.26 -6.10 -2.04
C HIS A 39 2.51 -4.59 -2.19
N ILE A 40 2.56 -3.85 -1.07
CA ILE A 40 2.83 -2.41 -1.09
C ILE A 40 4.23 -2.13 -1.65
N LYS A 41 5.26 -2.89 -1.26
CA LYS A 41 6.63 -2.70 -1.78
C LYS A 41 6.73 -2.97 -3.28
N LYS A 42 6.03 -3.98 -3.79
CA LYS A 42 5.97 -4.25 -5.24
C LYS A 42 5.32 -3.09 -5.97
N LEU A 43 4.17 -2.61 -5.49
CA LEU A 43 3.49 -1.46 -6.06
C LEU A 43 4.37 -0.20 -6.05
N GLU A 44 5.05 0.08 -4.94
CA GLU A 44 6.01 1.18 -4.81
C GLU A 44 7.17 1.05 -5.81
N SER A 45 7.68 -0.18 -5.99
CA SER A 45 8.77 -0.47 -6.95
C SER A 45 8.33 -0.30 -8.40
N GLU A 46 7.11 -0.71 -8.76
CA GLU A 46 6.59 -0.58 -10.12
C GLU A 46 6.27 0.87 -10.48
N LEU A 47 5.76 1.64 -9.52
CA LEU A 47 5.49 3.07 -9.68
C LEU A 47 6.76 3.93 -9.55
N GLY A 48 7.86 3.37 -9.04
CA GLY A 48 9.11 4.10 -8.78
C GLY A 48 8.97 5.17 -7.70
N THR A 49 8.01 5.02 -6.77
CA THR A 49 7.72 6.01 -5.74
C THR A 49 7.25 5.36 -4.44
N VAL A 50 7.55 5.99 -3.30
CA VAL A 50 7.08 5.53 -1.99
C VAL A 50 5.67 6.06 -1.76
N LEU A 51 4.75 5.20 -1.32
CA LEU A 51 3.34 5.53 -1.14
C LEU A 51 2.99 5.81 0.32
N PHE A 52 3.76 5.26 1.28
CA PHE A 52 3.57 5.49 2.71
C PHE A 52 4.79 6.09 3.41
N ASP A 53 4.57 7.16 4.17
CA ASP A 53 5.46 7.57 5.26
C ASP A 53 5.19 6.70 6.50
N ARG A 54 6.16 5.84 6.81
CA ARG A 54 6.11 4.86 7.90
C ARG A 54 6.77 5.34 9.19
N VAL A 55 7.40 6.52 9.19
CA VAL A 55 8.03 7.11 10.38
C VAL A 55 6.96 7.61 11.34
N LYS A 56 5.89 8.19 10.79
CA LYS A 56 4.75 8.69 11.56
C LYS A 56 3.82 7.56 11.97
N ARG A 57 3.27 7.64 13.18
CA ARG A 57 2.23 6.72 13.70
C ARG A 57 0.95 7.52 13.97
N PRO A 58 -0.21 7.17 13.38
CA PRO A 58 -0.40 6.08 12.39
C PRO A 58 0.30 6.40 11.05
N ILE A 59 0.53 5.38 10.22
CA ILE A 59 1.21 5.57 8.92
C ILE A 59 0.44 6.57 8.06
N GLN A 60 1.17 7.31 7.23
CA GLN A 60 0.62 8.39 6.42
C GLN A 60 0.86 8.11 4.94
N LEU A 61 -0.03 8.59 4.08
CA LEU A 61 0.25 8.63 2.64
C LEU A 61 1.27 9.72 2.34
N THR A 62 2.23 9.42 1.47
CA THR A 62 3.07 10.43 0.81
C THR A 62 2.21 11.26 -0.16
N LEU A 63 2.79 12.26 -0.81
CA LEU A 63 2.08 12.97 -1.88
C LEU A 63 1.65 12.00 -2.99
N SER A 64 2.57 11.15 -3.47
CA SER A 64 2.26 10.11 -4.47
C SER A 64 1.20 9.13 -3.98
N GLY A 65 1.24 8.74 -2.70
CA GLY A 65 0.23 7.90 -2.08
C GLY A 65 -1.15 8.53 -2.09
N LYS A 66 -1.26 9.84 -1.80
CA LYS A 66 -2.53 10.56 -1.87
C LYS A 66 -3.07 10.60 -3.29
N THR A 67 -2.22 10.97 -4.26
CA THR A 67 -2.60 10.99 -5.68
C THR A 67 -3.11 9.64 -6.15
N LEU A 68 -2.46 8.53 -5.77
CA LEU A 68 -2.92 7.20 -6.12
C LEU A 68 -4.26 6.84 -5.44
N ALA A 69 -4.44 7.21 -4.17
CA ALA A 69 -5.68 6.95 -3.44
C ALA A 69 -6.87 7.74 -4.00
N ASP A 70 -6.64 8.93 -4.56
CA ASP A 70 -7.68 9.75 -5.20
C ASP A 70 -8.09 9.19 -6.59
N LEU A 71 -7.23 8.37 -7.21
CA LEU A 71 -7.47 7.74 -8.52
C LEU A 71 -8.08 6.33 -8.43
N ALA A 72 -8.02 5.69 -7.26
CA ALA A 72 -8.40 4.29 -7.04
C ALA A 72 -9.79 4.16 -6.42
#